data_AF-A0A1S6IXZ2-F1
#
_entry.id   AF-A0A1S6IXZ2-F1
#
_cell.length_a   1.000
_cell.length_b   1.000
_cell.length_c   1.000
_cell.angle_alpha   90.00
_cell.angle_beta   90.00
_cell.angle_gamma   90.00
#
_symmetry.space_group_name_H-M   'P 1'
#
loop_
_entity.id
_entity.type
_entity.pdbx_description
1 polymer ?
#
loop_
_entity_poly.entity_id
_entity_poly.type
_entity_poly.pdbx_seq_one_letter_code
_entity_poly.pdbx_strand_id
1 'polypeptide(L)' 'MEKKYGEQLTFTWIDIAVYQESEGEQLNKTAADMKVQTAPALVLFDRKQKLVQTWMGELNQDEVSKTIEQVVK' A
#
# COMPACT_ATOMS: atom_id res chain seq x y z
N MET A 1 -7.92 -2.99 10.11
CA MET A 1 -6.47 -2.67 10.19
C MET A 1 -6.22 -1.31 10.80
N GLU A 2 -6.82 -0.23 10.30
CA GLU A 2 -6.63 1.13 10.83
C GLU A 2 -6.91 1.23 12.33
N LYS A 3 -8.02 0.63 12.81
CA LYS A 3 -8.31 0.57 14.26
C LYS A 3 -7.24 -0.14 15.09
N LYS A 4 -6.53 -1.14 14.54
CA LYS A 4 -5.53 -1.95 15.26
C LYS A 4 -4.14 -1.29 15.24
N TYR A 5 -3.77 -0.66 14.13
CA TYR A 5 -2.41 -0.17 13.89
C TYR A 5 -2.32 1.35 13.65
N GLY A 6 -3.41 2.10 13.79
CA GLY A 6 -3.47 3.53 13.45
C GLY A 6 -2.56 4.44 14.26
N GLU A 7 -2.10 3.99 15.44
CA GLU A 7 -1.10 4.72 16.23
C GLU A 7 0.34 4.47 15.74
N GLN A 8 0.56 3.44 14.92
CA GLN A 8 1.87 2.95 14.50
C GLN A 8 2.11 3.07 12.98
N LEU A 9 1.03 3.11 12.20
CA LEU A 9 1.04 3.19 10.75
C LEU A 9 0.24 4.40 10.26
N THR A 10 0.76 5.05 9.22
CA THR A 10 -0.01 5.98 8.41
C THR A 10 -0.69 5.21 7.29
N PHE A 11 -2.01 5.41 7.14
CA PHE A 11 -2.80 4.82 6.07
C PHE A 11 -3.10 5.88 5.01
N THR A 12 -2.82 5.55 3.75
CA THR A 12 -3.09 6.41 2.59
C THR A 12 -3.88 5.61 1.56
N TRP A 13 -5.00 6.16 1.12
CA TRP A 13 -5.83 5.59 0.07
C TRP A 13 -5.63 6.39 -1.21
N ILE A 14 -5.39 5.70 -2.33
CA ILE A 14 -5.22 6.32 -3.64
C ILE A 14 -6.20 5.62 -4.59
N ASP A 15 -7.16 6.39 -5.10
CA ASP A 15 -8.04 5.96 -6.19
C ASP A 15 -7.57 6.63 -7.47
N ILE A 16 -6.87 5.89 -8.33
CA ILE A 16 -6.29 6.45 -9.57
C ILE A 16 -7.39 6.99 -10.50
N ALA A 17 -8.62 6.46 -10.42
CA ALA A 17 -9.71 6.84 -11.33
C ALA A 17 -10.25 8.26 -11.09
N VAL A 18 -9.98 8.88 -9.94
CA VAL A 18 -10.47 10.23 -9.62
C VAL A 18 -9.50 11.35 -10.02
N TYR A 19 -8.31 11.01 -10.49
CA TYR A 19 -7.27 11.98 -10.86
C TYR A 19 -7.37 12.38 -12.34
N GLN A 20 -6.91 13.58 -12.66
CA GLN A 20 -6.80 14.03 -14.06
C GLN A 20 -5.80 13.14 -14.81
N GLU A 21 -5.96 13.02 -16.13
CA GLU A 21 -5.20 12.06 -16.96
C GLU A 21 -3.68 12.13 -16.72
N SER A 22 -3.09 13.33 -16.67
CA SER A 22 -1.66 13.51 -16.41
C SER A 22 -1.20 13.09 -15.00
N GLU A 23 -2.06 13.26 -14.00
CA GLU A 23 -1.80 12.80 -12.62
C GLU A 23 -1.99 11.28 -12.52
N GLY A 24 -3.01 10.75 -13.19
CA GLY A 24 -3.27 9.32 -13.29
C GLY A 24 -2.12 8.54 -13.94
N GLU A 25 -1.50 9.08 -14.99
CA GLU A 25 -0.29 8.50 -15.59
C GLU A 25 0.88 8.44 -14.60
N GLN A 26 1.12 9.51 -13.85
CA GLN A 26 2.17 9.55 -12.84
C GLN A 26 1.89 8.54 -11.72
N LEU A 27 0.66 8.47 -11.24
CA LEU A 27 0.24 7.50 -10.23
C LEU A 27 0.38 6.06 -10.72
N ASN A 28 0.02 5.77 -11.97
CA ASN A 28 0.23 4.45 -12.58
C ASN A 28 1.72 4.10 -12.67
N LYS A 29 2.57 5.05 -13.03
CA LYS A 29 4.02 4.84 -13.05
C LYS A 29 4.56 4.55 -11.65
N THR A 30 4.15 5.35 -10.65
CA THR A 30 4.51 5.12 -9.25
C THR A 30 4.00 3.78 -8.74
N ALA A 31 2.77 3.37 -9.08
CA ALA A 31 2.23 2.07 -8.75
C ALA A 31 3.07 0.93 -9.35
N ALA A 32 3.49 1.06 -10.61
CA ALA A 32 4.38 0.11 -11.27
C ALA A 32 5.75 0.02 -10.58
N ASP A 33 6.33 1.15 -10.16
CA ASP A 33 7.58 1.18 -9.37
C ASP A 33 7.42 0.48 -8.01
N MET A 34 6.20 0.49 -7.45
CA MET A 34 5.80 -0.26 -6.25
C MET A 34 5.41 -1.71 -6.53
N LYS A 35 5.66 -2.21 -7.75
CA LYS A 35 5.30 -3.55 -8.22
C LYS A 35 3.80 -3.85 -8.21
N VAL A 36 2.96 -2.82 -8.25
CA VAL A 36 1.51 -2.95 -8.41
C VAL A 36 1.21 -3.11 -9.90
N GLN A 37 0.66 -4.26 -10.27
CA GLN A 37 0.27 -4.56 -11.65
C GLN A 37 -1.25 -4.41 -11.87
N THR A 38 -2.02 -4.60 -10.81
CA THR A 38 -3.49 -4.53 -10.82
C THR A 38 -3.99 -3.91 -9.53
N ALA A 39 -5.06 -3.12 -9.61
CA ALA A 39 -5.84 -2.68 -8.47
C ALA A 39 -7.02 -3.65 -8.23
N PRO A 40 -7.49 -3.82 -6.97
CA PRO A 40 -6.98 -3.21 -5.75
C PRO A 40 -5.64 -3.79 -5.31
N ALA A 41 -4.81 -2.95 -4.68
CA ALA A 41 -3.52 -3.36 -4.12
C ALA A 41 -3.24 -2.65 -2.79
N LEU A 42 -2.47 -3.31 -1.92
CA LEU A 42 -1.95 -2.77 -0.68
C LEU A 42 -0.42 -2.78 -0.72
N VAL A 43 0.18 -1.67 -0.34
CA VAL A 43 1.63 -1.51 -0.33
C VAL A 43 2.07 -1.09 1.06
N LEU A 44 3.06 -1.77 1.62
CA LEU A 44 3.65 -1.46 2.93
C LEU A 44 5.07 -0.91 2.76
N PHE A 45 5.31 0.24 3.38
CA PHE A 45 6.63 0.86 3.49
C PHE A 45 7.13 0.84 4.93
N ASP A 46 8.45 0.78 5.11
CA ASP A 46 9.08 1.00 6.41
C ASP A 46 9.27 2.50 6.69
N ARG A 47 9.79 2.82 7.89
CA ARG A 47 10.08 4.21 8.29
C ARG A 47 11.14 4.92 7.43
N LYS A 48 11.89 4.19 6.60
CA LYS A 48 12.87 4.72 5.66
C LYS A 48 12.31 4.84 4.24
N GLN A 49 10.98 4.70 4.09
CA GLN A 49 10.28 4.71 2.80
C GLN A 49 10.74 3.59 1.86
N LYS A 50 11.29 2.50 2.41
CA LYS A 50 11.62 1.32 1.61
C LYS A 50 10.38 0.44 1.48
N LEU A 51 10.10 0.01 0.26
CA LEU A 51 9.05 -0.96 -0.03
C LEU A 51 9.35 -2.27 0.71
N VAL A 52 8.44 -2.66 1.62
CA VAL A 52 8.51 -3.91 2.38
C VAL A 52 7.79 -5.02 1.62
N GLN A 53 6.53 -4.78 1.26
CA GLN A 53 5.68 -5.79 0.62
C GLN A 53 4.53 -5.15 -0.18
N THR A 54 4.11 -5.83 -1.25
CA THR A 54 2.96 -5.48 -2.08
C THR A 54 2.01 -6.67 -2.15
N TRP A 55 0.73 -6.45 -1.86
CA TRP A 55 -0.36 -7.41 -2.04
C TRP A 55 -1.31 -6.90 -3.12
N MET A 56 -1.83 -7.80 -3.95
CA MET A 56 -2.76 -7.48 -5.04
C MET A 56 -3.99 -8.38 -4.95
N GLY A 57 -5.15 -7.84 -5.31
CA GLY A 57 -6.41 -8.56 -5.26
C GLY A 57 -6.97 -8.73 -3.84
N GLU A 58 -7.54 -9.90 -3.57
CA GLU A 58 -8.15 -10.19 -2.27
C GLU A 58 -7.08 -10.33 -1.17
N LEU A 59 -7.22 -9.56 -0.10
CA LEU A 59 -6.23 -9.51 0.98
C LEU A 59 -6.47 -10.63 2.00
N ASN A 60 -5.42 -11.42 2.26
CA ASN A 60 -5.37 -12.29 3.43
C ASN A 60 -5.01 -11.46 4.67
N GLN A 61 -6.00 -11.20 5.54
CA GLN A 61 -5.80 -10.34 6.70
C GLN A 61 -4.79 -10.87 7.72
N ASP A 62 -4.66 -12.19 7.85
CA ASP A 62 -3.71 -12.81 8.79
C ASP A 62 -2.27 -12.64 8.30
N GLU A 63 -2.05 -12.78 6.99
CA GLU A 63 -0.75 -12.55 6.37
C GLU A 63 -0.33 -11.09 6.53
N VAL A 64 -1.22 -10.16 6.17
CA VAL A 64 -0.94 -8.72 6.27
C VAL A 64 -0.64 -8.33 7.71
N SER A 65 -1.42 -8.83 8.68
CA SER A 65 -1.20 -8.54 10.10
C SER A 65 0.15 -9.04 10.60
N LYS A 66 0.54 -10.27 10.22
CA LYS A 66 1.86 -10.83 10.58
C LYS A 66 3.01 -10.00 10.01
N THR A 67 2.90 -9.54 8.77
CA THR A 67 3.93 -8.69 8.15
C THR A 67 4.01 -7.33 8.84
N ILE A 68 2.88 -6.71 9.15
CA ILE A 68 2.84 -5.44 9.89
C ILE A 68 3.55 -5.59 11.23
N GLU A 69 3.22 -6.62 12.01
CA GLU A 69 3.80 -6.88 13.33
C GLU A 69 5.32 -7.08 13.32
N GLN A 70 5.89 -7.52 12.20
CA GLN A 70 7.35 -7.60 12.04
C GLN A 70 8.01 -6.22 11.85
N VAL A 71 7.27 -5.23 11.34
CA VAL A 71 7.75 -3.88 11.01
C VAL A 71 7.54 -2.90 12.16
N VAL A 72 6.42 -2.98 12.88
CA VAL A 72 5.99 -1.98 13.88
C VAL A 72 6.62 -2.14 15.29
N LYS A 73 7.75 -2.83 15.41
CA LYS A 73 8.43 -3.05 16.70
C LYS A 73 8.82 -1.78 17.44
#